data_AF-A0A3A4PLJ4-F1
#
_entry.id   AF-A0A3A4PLJ4-F1
#
_cell.length_a   1.000
_cell.length_b   1.000
_cell.length_c   1.000
_cell.angle_alpha   90.00
_cell.angle_beta   90.00
_cell.angle_gamma   90.00
#
_symmetry.space_group_name_H-M   'P 1'
#
loop_
_entity.id
_entity.type
_entity.pdbx_description
1 polymer ?
#
loop_
_entity_poly.entity_id
_entity_poly.type
_entity_poly.pdbx_seq_one_letter_code
_entity_poly.pdbx_strand_id
1 'polypeptide(L)' 'MANSLAQEIEKILSDELGEFIARATVKKNCELIGCAPEALTTAQLPELAESISKSVTFFSGEGKGKELADRIRNLKA' A
#
# COMPACT_ATOMS: atom_id res chain seq x y z
N MET A 1 -13.61 -6.43 -1.79
CA MET A 1 -13.02 -5.69 -0.66
C MET A 1 -14.01 -4.62 -0.27
N ALA A 2 -14.40 -4.52 1.00
CA ALA A 2 -15.39 -3.54 1.46
C ALA A 2 -14.76 -2.29 2.10
N ASN A 3 -13.42 -2.16 2.07
CA ASN A 3 -12.70 -1.03 2.66
C ASN A 3 -12.14 -0.12 1.56
N SER A 4 -12.61 1.13 1.55
CA SER A 4 -12.26 2.15 0.56
C SER A 4 -10.77 2.51 0.57
N LEU A 5 -10.12 2.55 1.74
CA LEU A 5 -8.69 2.83 1.85
C LEU A 5 -7.86 1.75 1.15
N ALA A 6 -8.16 0.48 1.42
CA ALA A 6 -7.45 -0.62 0.78
C ALA A 6 -7.63 -0.63 -0.75
N GLN A 7 -8.82 -0.26 -1.22
CA GLN A 7 -9.08 -0.11 -2.66
C GLN A 7 -8.32 1.06 -3.30
N GLU A 8 -8.24 2.20 -2.61
CA GLU A 8 -7.46 3.35 -3.10
C GLU A 8 -5.97 3.04 -3.16
N ILE A 9 -5.43 2.36 -2.15
CA ILE A 9 -4.03 1.92 -2.13
C ILE A 9 -3.78 0.91 -3.25
N GLU A 10 -4.67 -0.08 -3.41
CA GLU A 10 -4.58 -1.05 -4.51
C GLU A 10 -4.57 -0.33 -5.87
N LYS A 11 -5.41 0.69 -6.05
CA LYS A 11 -5.43 1.50 -7.27
C LYS A 11 -4.11 2.22 -7.51
N ILE A 12 -3.59 2.93 -6.50
CA ILE A 12 -2.29 3.63 -6.55
C ILE A 12 -1.17 2.69 -6.96
N LEU A 13 -1.15 1.48 -6.39
CA LEU A 13 -0.13 0.48 -6.69
C LEU A 13 -0.36 -0.18 -8.06
N SER A 14 -1.61 -0.33 -8.51
CA SER A 14 -1.94 -1.00 -9.77
C SER A 14 -1.49 -0.21 -11.00
N ASP A 15 -1.52 1.13 -10.94
CA ASP A 15 -1.02 2.00 -12.00
C ASP A 15 0.48 1.78 -12.26
N GLU A 16 1.26 1.44 -11.21
CA GLU A 16 2.71 1.30 -11.30
C GLU A 16 3.22 -0.14 -11.41
N LEU A 17 2.53 -1.09 -10.75
CA LEU A 17 2.98 -2.48 -10.57
C LEU A 17 2.06 -3.50 -11.27
N GLY A 18 0.88 -3.06 -11.74
CA GLY A 18 -0.18 -3.92 -12.25
C GLY A 18 -1.11 -4.47 -11.15
N GLU A 19 -2.37 -4.76 -11.51
CA GLU A 19 -3.42 -5.18 -10.56
C GLU A 19 -3.03 -6.38 -9.69
N PHE A 20 -2.40 -7.39 -10.28
CA PHE A 20 -2.03 -8.61 -9.54
C PHE A 20 -1.00 -8.33 -8.44
N ILE A 21 0.06 -7.59 -8.78
CA ILE A 21 1.13 -7.24 -7.84
C ILE A 21 0.61 -6.25 -6.79
N ALA A 22 -0.22 -5.29 -7.20
CA ALA A 22 -0.84 -4.34 -6.29
C ALA A 22 -1.65 -5.05 -5.20
N ARG A 23 -2.56 -5.95 -5.60
CA ARG A 23 -3.43 -6.69 -4.69
C ARG A 23 -2.64 -7.60 -3.74
N ALA A 24 -1.60 -8.27 -4.25
CA ALA A 24 -0.70 -9.09 -3.44
C ALA A 24 0.11 -8.22 -2.44
N THR A 25 0.61 -7.07 -2.90
CA THR A 25 1.36 -6.11 -2.08
C THR A 25 0.50 -5.56 -0.96
N VAL A 26 -0.73 -5.09 -1.24
CA VAL A 26 -1.64 -4.59 -0.20
C VAL A 26 -1.93 -5.67 0.83
N LYS A 27 -2.31 -6.86 0.37
CA LYS A 27 -2.63 -7.97 1.28
C LYS A 27 -1.44 -8.33 2.17
N LYS A 28 -0.27 -8.54 1.57
CA LYS A 28 0.94 -8.95 2.31
C LYS A 28 1.41 -7.88 3.28
N ASN A 29 1.38 -6.61 2.89
CA ASN A 29 1.82 -5.52 3.75
C ASN A 29 0.82 -5.22 4.87
N CYS A 30 -0.48 -5.37 4.63
CA CYS A 30 -1.48 -5.36 5.71
C CYS A 30 -1.20 -6.47 6.73
N GLU A 31 -0.97 -7.70 6.27
CA GLU A 31 -0.64 -8.83 7.15
C GLU A 31 0.64 -8.59 7.96
N LEU A 32 1.66 -7.95 7.37
CA LEU A 32 2.92 -7.61 8.04
C LEU A 32 2.76 -6.60 9.18
N ILE A 33 1.83 -5.65 9.03
CA ILE A 33 1.49 -4.67 10.08
C ILE A 33 0.40 -5.18 11.04
N GLY A 34 0.06 -6.47 10.95
CA GLY A 34 -0.95 -7.11 11.81
C GLY A 34 -2.38 -6.66 11.55
N CYS A 35 -2.68 -6.14 10.35
CA CYS A 35 -4.03 -5.74 9.96
C CYS A 35 -4.55 -6.55 8.77
N ALA A 36 -5.87 -6.59 8.59
CA ALA A 36 -6.47 -7.07 7.37
C ALA A 36 -6.76 -5.88 6.44
N PRO A 37 -6.74 -6.03 5.10
CA PRO A 37 -7.12 -4.96 4.17
C PRO A 37 -8.52 -4.40 4.45
N GLU A 38 -9.44 -5.25 4.92
CA GLU A 38 -10.80 -4.90 5.29
C GLU A 38 -10.89 -4.12 6.61
N ALA A 39 -9.90 -4.27 7.51
CA ALA A 39 -9.81 -3.58 8.80
C ALA A 39 -8.80 -2.40 8.78
N LEU A 40 -8.27 -2.04 7.61
CA LEU A 40 -7.30 -0.97 7.48
C LEU A 40 -7.91 0.38 7.87
N THR A 41 -7.21 1.12 8.73
CA THR A 41 -7.62 2.45 9.19
C THR A 41 -6.60 3.51 8.82
N THR A 42 -7.00 4.78 8.87
CA THR A 42 -6.11 5.93 8.59
C THR A 42 -4.92 5.99 9.53
N ALA A 43 -5.07 5.52 10.78
CA ALA A 43 -3.99 5.45 11.76
C ALA A 43 -2.85 4.50 11.35
N GLN A 44 -3.16 3.49 10.51
CA GLN A 44 -2.21 2.48 10.05
C GLN A 44 -1.56 2.84 8.70
N LEU A 45 -2.05 3.87 8.01
CA LEU A 45 -1.50 4.32 6.73
C LEU A 45 0.00 4.66 6.78
N PRO A 46 0.53 5.35 7.82
CA PRO A 46 1.96 5.65 7.88
C PRO A 46 2.83 4.39 7.91
N GLU A 47 2.44 3.40 8.71
CA GLU A 47 3.16 2.14 8.87
C GLU A 47 3.02 1.27 7.61
N LEU A 48 1.82 1.20 7.04
CA LEU A 48 1.57 0.50 5.78
C LEU A 48 2.39 1.10 4.63
N ALA A 49 2.44 2.44 4.53
CA ALA A 49 3.22 3.14 3.52
C ALA A 49 4.71 2.85 3.64
N GLU A 50 5.26 2.77 4.86
CA GLU A 50 6.66 2.38 5.06
C GLU A 50 6.92 0.92 4.64
N SER A 51 6.03 0.00 5.00
CA SER A 51 6.15 -1.41 4.61
C SER A 51 6.09 -1.59 3.09
N ILE A 52 5.15 -0.89 2.44
CA ILE A 52 5.01 -0.86 0.98
C ILE A 52 6.25 -0.22 0.33
N SER A 53 6.76 0.89 0.86
CA SER A 53 7.98 1.54 0.37
C SER A 53 9.14 0.56 0.29
N LYS A 54 9.38 -0.19 1.38
CA LYS A 54 10.45 -1.20 1.45
C LYS A 54 10.24 -2.31 0.43
N SER A 55 9.02 -2.82 0.33
CA SER A 55 8.65 -3.87 -0.62
C SER A 55 8.87 -3.40 -2.06
N VAL A 56 8.32 -2.24 -2.43
CA VAL A 56 8.41 -1.71 -3.79
C VAL A 56 9.83 -1.28 -4.13
N THR A 57 10.58 -0.71 -3.19
CA THR A 57 12.00 -0.37 -3.40
C THR A 57 12.80 -1.61 -3.80
N PHE A 58 12.51 -2.75 -3.18
CA PHE A 58 13.14 -4.03 -3.53
C PHE A 58 12.83 -4.49 -4.96
N PHE A 59 11.60 -4.27 -5.45
CA PHE A 59 11.17 -4.73 -6.78
C PHE A 59 11.39 -3.71 -7.91
N SER A 60 11.37 -2.41 -7.61
CA SER A 60 11.23 -1.34 -8.62
C SER A 60 12.16 -0.15 -8.40
N GLY A 61 13.03 -0.20 -7.39
CA GLY A 61 14.00 0.84 -7.06
C GLY A 61 13.48 1.92 -6.10
N GLU A 62 14.42 2.59 -5.43
CA GLU A 62 14.17 3.49 -4.29
C GLU A 62 13.26 4.68 -4.62
N GLY A 63 13.35 5.20 -5.85
CA GLY A 63 12.51 6.33 -6.29
C GLY A 63 11.02 6.00 -6.30
N LYS A 64 10.63 4.84 -6.85
CA LYS A 64 9.23 4.42 -6.94
C LYS A 64 8.63 4.04 -5.58
N GLY A 65 9.42 3.36 -4.74
CA GLY A 65 8.97 2.99 -3.39
C GLY A 65 8.60 4.21 -2.54
N LYS A 66 9.45 5.25 -2.60
CA LYS A 66 9.21 6.50 -1.86
C LYS A 66 7.99 7.26 -2.38
N GLU A 67 7.85 7.40 -3.71
CA GLU A 67 6.71 8.10 -4.32
C GLU A 67 5.37 7.46 -3.95
N LEU A 68 5.27 6.12 -4.08
CA LEU A 68 4.04 5.39 -3.74
C LEU A 68 3.71 5.51 -2.26
N ALA A 69 4.72 5.45 -1.38
CA ALA A 69 4.52 5.62 0.06
C ALA A 69 4.02 7.03 0.42
N ASP A 70 4.56 8.07 -0.20
CA ASP A 70 4.08 9.44 -0.02
C ASP A 70 2.62 9.60 -0.47
N ARG A 71 2.22 8.99 -1.60
CA ARG A 71 0.81 8.99 -2.05
C ARG A 71 -0.11 8.32 -1.03
N ILE A 72 0.31 7.17 -0.47
CA ILE A 72 -0.47 6.42 0.52
C ILE A 72 -0.61 7.20 1.84
N ARG A 73 0.46 7.87 2.31
CA ARG A 73 0.40 8.70 3.52
C ARG A 73 -0.53 9.91 3.38
N ASN A 74 -0.66 10.42 2.17
CA ASN A 74 -1.51 11.58 1.87
C ASN A 74 -2.97 11.19 1.58
N LEU A 75 -3.33 9.91 1.61
CA LEU A 75 -4.73 9.49 1.56
C LEU A 75 -5.47 10.04 2.78
N LYS A 76 -6.41 10.94 2.53
CA LYS A 76 -7.37 11.43 3.52
C LYS A 76 -8.65 10.63 3.32
N ALA A 77 -8.93 9.68 4.22
CA ALA A 77 -10.29 9.16 4.40
C ALA A 77 -10.99 9.91 5.53
#